data_AF-A0AAD2GAN6-F1
#
_entry.id   AF-A0AAD2GAN6-F1
#
_cell.length_a   1.000
_cell.length_b   1.000
_cell.length_c   1.000
_cell.angle_alpha   90.00
_cell.angle_beta   90.00
_cell.angle_gamma   90.00
#
_symmetry.space_group_name_H-M   'P 1'
#
loop_
_entity.id
_entity.type
_entity.pdbx_description
1 polymer ?
#
loop_
_entity_poly.entity_id
_entity_poly.type
_entity_poly.pdbx_seq_one_letter_code
_entity_poly.pdbx_strand_id
1 'polypeptide(L)'
;MSSAITAKDSNTGIARPSMAAFRSTTVQTERDEQINAEEWKQLMAEFCVFVCSFIAIVLNAIAVASCRMLVLEGGQFIQGGFGLFLLQPPDTPTCRGTLSAVTSERFPDFVWDPRSDEVLKFAQAGGLLALILGVILVINITIRQFCKEVRFYKLILYLCATGIQVTLGWVHLIWWSKGCDFFYCSYGGGITFLILSHIFWFVACLFTRYMRPSKVERKNVALSHYTSQLRLQLKERQKRYEMEYLPVGVSLLIMSLLIFLALRNINEDEDA
;
A
#
# COMPACT_ATOMS: atom_id res chain seq x y z
N MET A 1 -92.18 -21.88 -28.89
CA MET A 1 -90.77 -22.33 -28.98
C MET A 1 -89.92 -21.09 -29.20
N SER A 2 -89.29 -20.60 -28.13
CA SER A 2 -88.42 -19.43 -28.13
C SER A 2 -86.98 -19.85 -28.37
N SER A 3 -86.25 -19.11 -29.21
CA SER A 3 -84.80 -19.22 -29.30
C SER A 3 -84.26 -17.81 -29.55
N ALA A 4 -83.83 -17.16 -28.46
CA ALA A 4 -83.16 -15.87 -28.48
C ALA A 4 -81.67 -16.08 -28.74
N ILE A 5 -81.13 -15.35 -29.71
CA ILE A 5 -79.70 -15.23 -30.00
C ILE A 5 -79.28 -13.87 -29.44
N THR A 6 -78.53 -13.87 -28.34
CA THR A 6 -77.92 -12.66 -27.78
C THR A 6 -76.45 -12.57 -28.19
N ALA A 7 -76.12 -11.42 -28.77
CA ALA A 7 -74.81 -11.03 -29.27
C ALA A 7 -73.78 -10.98 -28.13
N LYS A 8 -72.57 -11.44 -28.44
CA LYS A 8 -71.41 -11.49 -27.54
C LYS A 8 -70.52 -10.29 -27.86
N ASP A 9 -70.64 -9.23 -27.06
CA ASP A 9 -69.77 -8.04 -27.16
C ASP A 9 -68.35 -8.40 -26.71
N SER A 10 -67.42 -8.49 -27.66
CA SER A 10 -65.99 -8.59 -27.39
C SER A 10 -65.43 -7.21 -27.05
N ASN A 11 -65.52 -6.84 -25.78
CA ASN A 11 -64.96 -5.60 -25.26
C ASN A 11 -63.43 -5.74 -25.14
N THR A 12 -62.71 -5.43 -26.21
CA THR A 12 -61.24 -5.32 -26.21
C THR A 12 -60.84 -4.01 -25.55
N GLY A 13 -60.90 -3.99 -24.21
CA GLY A 13 -60.35 -2.92 -23.40
C GLY A 13 -58.84 -2.91 -23.52
N ILE A 14 -58.30 -2.09 -24.42
CA ILE A 14 -56.89 -1.72 -24.44
C ILE A 14 -56.63 -0.89 -23.17
N ALA A 15 -56.24 -1.56 -22.10
CA ALA A 15 -55.81 -0.92 -20.87
C ALA A 15 -54.56 -0.09 -21.17
N ARG A 16 -54.73 1.23 -21.27
CA ARG A 16 -53.60 2.15 -21.37
C ARG A 16 -52.69 1.91 -20.16
N PRO A 17 -51.42 1.50 -20.35
CA PRO A 17 -50.52 1.33 -19.23
C PRO A 17 -50.38 2.67 -18.51
N SER A 18 -50.69 2.65 -17.22
CA SER A 18 -50.52 3.79 -16.32
C SER A 18 -49.08 4.30 -16.44
N MET A 19 -48.91 5.59 -16.77
CA MET A 19 -47.59 6.23 -16.84
C MET A 19 -46.80 6.16 -15.53
N ALA A 20 -47.46 5.87 -14.40
CA ALA A 20 -46.80 5.64 -13.12
C ALA A 20 -45.99 4.33 -13.09
N ALA A 21 -46.43 3.28 -13.80
CA ALA A 21 -45.70 2.01 -13.88
C ALA A 21 -44.42 2.15 -14.71
N PHE A 22 -44.46 2.93 -15.79
CA PHE A 22 -43.31 3.18 -16.64
C PHE A 22 -42.22 4.01 -15.94
N ARG A 23 -42.64 5.00 -15.13
CA ARG A 23 -41.71 5.83 -14.33
C ARG A 23 -41.06 5.04 -13.19
N SER A 24 -41.74 4.04 -12.64
CA SER A 24 -41.19 3.15 -11.61
C SER A 24 -40.08 2.26 -12.16
N THR A 25 -40.21 1.75 -13.37
CA THR A 25 -39.22 0.85 -13.98
C THR A 25 -37.93 1.57 -14.36
N THR A 26 -38.02 2.77 -14.96
CA THR A 26 -36.82 3.52 -15.37
C THR A 26 -35.95 3.93 -14.18
N VAL A 27 -36.56 4.37 -13.08
CA VAL A 27 -35.85 4.74 -11.85
C VAL A 27 -35.18 3.54 -11.20
N GLN A 28 -35.75 2.35 -11.34
CA GLN A 28 -35.17 1.13 -10.77
C GLN A 28 -33.98 0.64 -11.59
N THR A 29 -34.05 0.72 -12.93
CA THR A 29 -32.93 0.35 -13.81
C THR A 29 -31.71 1.24 -13.60
N GLU A 30 -31.89 2.56 -13.47
CA GLU A 30 -30.79 3.50 -13.19
C GLU A 30 -30.11 3.23 -11.83
N ARG A 31 -30.91 2.85 -10.82
CA ARG A 31 -30.39 2.51 -9.49
C ARG A 31 -29.58 1.22 -9.51
N ASP A 32 -30.06 0.19 -10.20
CA ASP A 32 -29.36 -1.10 -10.30
C ASP A 32 -28.03 -0.95 -11.06
N GLU A 33 -27.98 -0.10 -12.09
CA GLU A 33 -26.74 0.20 -12.82
C GLU A 33 -25.70 0.92 -11.96
N GLN A 34 -26.13 1.89 -11.13
CA GLN A 34 -25.24 2.58 -10.19
C GLN A 34 -24.65 1.64 -9.13
N ILE A 35 -25.48 0.75 -8.57
CA ILE A 35 -25.03 -0.24 -7.57
C ILE A 35 -23.96 -1.15 -8.18
N ASN A 36 -24.20 -1.65 -9.40
CA ASN A 36 -23.24 -2.49 -10.10
C ASN A 36 -21.90 -1.75 -10.32
N ALA A 37 -21.93 -0.48 -10.72
CA ALA A 37 -20.72 0.30 -10.93
C ALA A 37 -19.89 0.52 -9.65
N GLU A 38 -20.53 0.80 -8.51
CA GLU A 38 -19.84 0.94 -7.22
C GLU A 38 -19.23 -0.38 -6.74
N GLU A 39 -19.97 -1.48 -6.91
CA GLU A 39 -19.50 -2.81 -6.57
C GLU A 39 -18.24 -3.20 -7.35
N TRP A 40 -18.21 -2.89 -8.64
CA TRP A 40 -17.04 -3.11 -9.50
C TRP A 40 -15.84 -2.26 -9.09
N LYS A 41 -16.04 -0.98 -8.76
CA LYS A 41 -14.95 -0.10 -8.28
C LYS A 41 -14.30 -0.64 -7.02
N GLN A 42 -15.10 -1.10 -6.06
CA GLN A 42 -14.61 -1.66 -4.80
C GLN A 42 -13.86 -2.97 -5.02
N LEU A 43 -14.36 -3.83 -5.92
CA LEU A 43 -13.69 -5.08 -6.29
C LEU A 43 -12.34 -4.81 -6.96
N MET A 44 -12.28 -3.83 -7.86
CA MET A 44 -11.03 -3.41 -8.51
C MET A 44 -10.04 -2.84 -7.51
N ALA A 45 -10.50 -2.06 -6.51
CA ALA A 45 -9.65 -1.58 -5.43
C ALA A 45 -9.06 -2.73 -4.60
N GLU A 46 -9.86 -3.73 -4.25
CA GLU A 46 -9.38 -4.92 -3.52
C GLU A 46 -8.32 -5.69 -4.31
N PHE A 47 -8.60 -5.93 -5.60
CA PHE A 47 -7.66 -6.60 -6.49
C PHE A 47 -6.37 -5.80 -6.63
N CYS A 48 -6.45 -4.49 -6.83
CA CYS A 48 -5.31 -3.59 -6.95
C CYS A 48 -4.45 -3.62 -5.68
N VAL A 49 -5.04 -3.50 -4.49
CA VAL A 49 -4.26 -3.56 -3.24
C VAL A 49 -3.58 -4.91 -3.08
N PHE A 50 -4.27 -6.01 -3.38
CA PHE A 50 -3.68 -7.34 -3.26
C PHE A 50 -2.48 -7.50 -4.18
N VAL A 51 -2.63 -7.16 -5.47
CA VAL A 51 -1.56 -7.25 -6.47
C VAL A 51 -0.40 -6.31 -6.14
N CYS A 52 -0.69 -5.04 -5.82
CA CYS A 52 0.34 -4.07 -5.47
C CYS A 52 1.11 -4.48 -4.21
N SER A 53 0.42 -4.97 -3.17
CA SER A 53 1.09 -5.43 -1.94
C SER A 53 1.96 -6.65 -2.19
N PHE A 54 1.51 -7.60 -3.01
CA PHE A 54 2.30 -8.77 -3.37
C PHE A 54 3.55 -8.39 -4.16
N ILE A 55 3.40 -7.54 -5.19
CA ILE A 55 4.53 -7.02 -5.97
C ILE A 55 5.50 -6.26 -5.05
N ALA A 56 5.00 -5.43 -4.14
CA ALA A 56 5.84 -4.67 -3.22
C ALA A 56 6.64 -5.59 -2.27
N ILE A 57 6.04 -6.67 -1.75
CA ILE A 57 6.76 -7.67 -0.94
C ILE A 57 7.88 -8.32 -1.75
N VAL A 58 7.59 -8.76 -2.98
CA VAL A 58 8.59 -9.40 -3.84
C VAL A 58 9.73 -8.43 -4.18
N LEU A 59 9.42 -7.19 -4.56
CA LEU A 59 10.42 -6.17 -4.84
C LEU A 59 11.25 -5.83 -3.60
N ASN A 60 10.64 -5.72 -2.42
CA ASN A 60 11.36 -5.50 -1.18
C ASN A 60 12.29 -6.68 -0.85
N ALA A 61 11.81 -7.91 -1.01
CA ALA A 61 12.62 -9.11 -0.80
C ALA A 61 13.81 -9.16 -1.76
N ILE A 62 13.61 -8.82 -3.04
CA ILE A 62 14.68 -8.71 -4.04
C ILE A 62 15.66 -7.59 -3.66
N ALA A 63 15.17 -6.43 -3.22
CA ALA A 63 16.03 -5.32 -2.80
C ALA A 63 16.90 -5.71 -1.60
N VAL A 64 16.32 -6.37 -0.58
CA VAL A 64 17.03 -6.92 0.59
C VAL A 64 18.06 -7.97 0.20
N ALA A 65 17.73 -8.84 -0.76
CA ALA A 65 18.62 -9.89 -1.26
C ALA A 65 19.60 -9.42 -2.35
N SER A 66 19.54 -8.16 -2.79
CA SER A 66 20.42 -7.63 -3.83
C SER A 66 21.80 -7.33 -3.25
N CYS A 67 22.86 -7.75 -3.95
CA CYS A 67 24.23 -7.35 -3.65
C CYS A 67 24.67 -6.08 -4.39
N ARG A 68 23.79 -5.48 -5.20
CA ARG A 68 23.99 -4.22 -5.93
C ARG A 68 22.89 -3.22 -5.57
N MET A 69 22.72 -2.92 -4.28
CA MET A 69 21.92 -1.75 -3.91
C MET A 69 22.62 -0.47 -4.33
N LEU A 70 23.88 -0.33 -3.91
CA LEU A 70 24.78 0.72 -4.33
C LEU A 70 25.89 0.11 -5.19
N VAL A 71 26.35 0.85 -6.18
CA VAL A 71 27.56 0.53 -6.92
C VAL A 71 28.68 1.32 -6.28
N LEU A 72 29.77 0.63 -5.92
CA LEU A 72 30.94 1.25 -5.32
C LEU A 72 31.96 1.52 -6.41
N GLU A 73 32.36 2.78 -6.55
CA GLU A 73 33.38 3.23 -7.49
C GLU A 73 34.58 3.80 -6.73
N GLY A 74 35.76 3.21 -6.94
CA GLY A 74 37.02 3.64 -6.34
C GLY A 74 38.13 3.72 -7.39
N GLY A 75 38.56 4.94 -7.74
CA GLY A 75 39.55 5.15 -8.79
C GLY A 75 39.09 4.65 -10.18
N GLN A 76 40.03 4.42 -11.11
CA GLN A 76 39.71 4.06 -12.50
C GLN A 76 39.31 2.59 -12.71
N PHE A 77 39.41 1.70 -11.70
CA PHE A 77 39.38 0.25 -11.96
C PHE A 77 38.57 -0.60 -10.97
N ILE A 78 38.01 -0.04 -9.89
CA ILE A 78 37.31 -0.84 -8.88
C ILE A 78 35.80 -0.57 -8.98
N GLN A 79 35.06 -1.52 -9.55
CA GLN A 79 33.59 -1.51 -9.57
C GLN A 79 33.04 -2.65 -8.72
N GLY A 80 32.63 -2.33 -7.49
CA GLY A 80 31.99 -3.26 -6.57
C GLY A 80 30.47 -3.09 -6.53
N GLY A 81 29.79 -4.02 -5.87
CA GLY A 81 28.39 -3.87 -5.49
C GLY A 81 28.25 -3.95 -3.97
N PHE A 82 27.44 -3.05 -3.43
CA PHE A 82 27.12 -3.01 -2.02
C PHE A 82 25.61 -3.23 -1.83
N GLY A 83 25.26 -4.34 -1.19
CA GLY A 83 23.91 -4.69 -0.80
C GLY A 83 23.67 -4.50 0.69
N LEU A 84 22.42 -4.67 1.14
CA LEU A 84 22.09 -4.63 2.56
C LEU A 84 22.80 -5.76 3.33
N PHE A 85 22.75 -6.98 2.81
CA PHE A 85 23.31 -8.17 3.48
C PHE A 85 24.45 -8.83 2.71
N LEU A 86 24.65 -8.44 1.46
CA LEU A 86 25.56 -9.08 0.52
C LEU A 86 26.51 -8.06 -0.08
N LEU A 87 27.76 -8.46 -0.30
CA LEU A 87 28.75 -7.66 -1.02
C LEU A 87 29.05 -8.35 -2.35
N GLN A 88 29.24 -7.57 -3.40
CA GLN A 88 29.85 -8.02 -4.63
C GLN A 88 31.26 -7.46 -4.74
N PRO A 89 32.30 -8.31 -4.62
CA PRO A 89 33.68 -7.91 -4.85
C PRO A 89 33.89 -7.42 -6.29
N PRO A 90 34.85 -6.53 -6.54
CA PRO A 90 35.09 -5.97 -7.87
C PRO A 90 35.52 -7.00 -8.92
N ASP A 91 36.20 -8.06 -8.53
CA ASP A 91 36.76 -9.05 -9.47
C ASP A 91 35.81 -10.21 -9.77
N THR A 92 34.66 -10.29 -9.08
CA THR A 92 33.77 -11.43 -9.21
C THR A 92 32.33 -10.98 -9.46
N PRO A 93 31.64 -11.56 -10.46
CA PRO A 93 30.22 -11.29 -10.67
C PRO A 93 29.33 -11.89 -9.57
N THR A 94 29.90 -12.71 -8.68
CA THR A 94 29.16 -13.42 -7.63
C THR A 94 28.99 -12.58 -6.37
N CYS A 95 27.76 -12.45 -5.89
CA CYS A 95 27.48 -11.94 -4.56
C CYS A 95 28.06 -12.92 -3.52
N ARG A 96 28.80 -12.43 -2.53
CA ARG A 96 29.27 -13.22 -1.38
C ARG A 96 28.60 -12.78 -0.09
N GLY A 97 28.23 -13.75 0.73
CA GLY A 97 27.75 -13.54 2.09
C GLY A 97 28.92 -13.31 3.06
N THR A 98 28.62 -12.62 4.16
CA THR A 98 29.56 -12.22 5.22
C THR A 98 30.68 -11.28 4.76
N LEU A 99 30.41 -10.01 5.03
CA LEU A 99 31.15 -8.81 4.67
C LEU A 99 32.50 -8.66 5.43
N SER A 100 32.85 -9.63 6.30
CA SER A 100 34.04 -9.61 7.16
C SER A 100 35.30 -10.28 6.57
N ALA A 101 35.23 -10.93 5.41
CA ALA A 101 36.35 -11.74 4.89
C ALA A 101 37.05 -11.17 3.65
N VAL A 102 36.46 -10.19 2.96
CA VAL A 102 36.96 -9.76 1.63
C VAL A 102 37.83 -8.50 1.68
N THR A 103 37.68 -7.65 2.71
CA THR A 103 38.37 -6.36 2.77
C THR A 103 39.84 -6.45 3.19
N SER A 104 40.21 -7.39 4.08
CA SER A 104 41.57 -7.40 4.65
C SER A 104 42.67 -7.89 3.71
N GLU A 105 42.36 -8.72 2.71
CA GLU A 105 43.40 -9.27 1.81
C GLU A 105 43.83 -8.30 0.71
N ARG A 106 42.98 -7.34 0.34
CA ARG A 106 43.22 -6.48 -0.84
C ARG A 106 43.47 -5.01 -0.52
N PHE A 107 42.97 -4.52 0.61
CA PHE A 107 43.18 -3.14 1.06
C PHE A 107 43.63 -3.16 2.53
N PRO A 108 44.93 -3.42 2.80
CA PRO A 108 45.43 -3.55 4.17
C PRO A 108 45.25 -2.26 4.99
N ASP A 109 45.23 -1.10 4.34
CA ASP A 109 45.02 0.20 4.98
C ASP A 109 43.55 0.55 5.21
N PHE A 110 42.61 -0.23 4.65
CA PHE A 110 41.18 0.00 4.78
C PHE A 110 40.49 -1.18 5.46
N VAL A 111 40.54 -1.17 6.79
CA VAL A 111 39.75 -2.08 7.62
C VAL A 111 38.36 -1.46 7.84
N TRP A 112 37.53 -1.47 6.81
CA TRP A 112 36.10 -1.23 7.03
C TRP A 112 35.47 -2.50 7.58
N ASP A 113 35.15 -2.45 8.86
CA ASP A 113 34.31 -3.46 9.49
C ASP A 113 32.84 -3.02 9.36
N PRO A 114 32.06 -3.65 8.48
CA PRO A 114 30.63 -3.39 8.33
C PRO A 114 29.82 -3.72 9.59
N ARG A 115 30.40 -4.49 10.52
CA ARG A 115 29.82 -4.69 11.85
C ARG A 115 29.98 -3.47 12.75
N SER A 116 30.81 -2.51 12.40
CA SER A 116 30.94 -1.23 13.10
C SER A 116 30.08 -0.13 12.48
N ASP A 117 29.47 -0.38 11.32
CA ASP A 117 28.63 0.58 10.61
C ASP A 117 27.19 0.55 11.15
N GLU A 118 26.90 1.44 12.09
CA GLU A 118 25.58 1.55 12.73
C GLU A 118 24.49 1.92 11.73
N VAL A 119 24.81 2.76 10.74
CA VAL A 119 23.87 3.20 9.70
C VAL A 119 23.47 2.01 8.83
N LEU A 120 24.43 1.18 8.41
CA LEU A 120 24.15 -0.03 7.67
C LEU A 120 23.26 -1.00 8.46
N LYS A 121 23.54 -1.21 9.75
CA LYS A 121 22.70 -2.07 10.61
C LYS A 121 21.27 -1.53 10.72
N PHE A 122 21.12 -0.22 10.83
CA PHE A 122 19.81 0.42 10.89
C PHE A 122 19.04 0.25 9.57
N ALA A 123 19.72 0.41 8.43
CA ALA A 123 19.15 0.14 7.11
C ALA A 123 18.76 -1.35 6.94
N GLN A 124 19.61 -2.28 7.38
CA GLN A 124 19.32 -3.73 7.39
C GLN A 124 18.08 -4.06 8.22
N ALA A 125 18.01 -3.53 9.45
CA ALA A 125 16.86 -3.70 10.33
C ALA A 125 15.59 -3.07 9.72
N GLY A 126 15.71 -1.88 9.13
CA GLY A 126 14.62 -1.19 8.42
C GLY A 126 14.07 -2.00 7.27
N GLY A 127 14.93 -2.54 6.39
CA GLY A 127 14.51 -3.37 5.25
C GLY A 127 13.77 -4.64 5.68
N LEU A 128 14.28 -5.33 6.72
CA LEU A 128 13.62 -6.53 7.27
C LEU A 128 12.30 -6.19 7.97
N LEU A 129 12.26 -5.11 8.76
CA LEU A 129 11.05 -4.68 9.45
C LEU A 129 9.97 -4.26 8.45
N ALA A 130 10.33 -3.55 7.38
CA ALA A 130 9.43 -3.23 6.28
C ALA A 130 8.82 -4.48 5.65
N LEU A 131 9.62 -5.54 5.45
CA LEU A 131 9.17 -6.80 4.88
C LEU A 131 8.21 -7.53 5.83
N ILE A 132 8.52 -7.59 7.13
CA ILE A 132 7.65 -8.19 8.16
C ILE A 132 6.32 -7.43 8.24
N LEU A 133 6.35 -6.10 8.33
CA LEU A 133 5.15 -5.26 8.36
C LEU A 133 4.32 -5.43 7.08
N GLY A 134 4.97 -5.56 5.93
CA GLY A 134 4.33 -5.85 4.65
C GLY A 134 3.56 -7.17 4.65
N VAL A 135 4.18 -8.24 5.16
CA VAL A 135 3.53 -9.55 5.31
C VAL A 135 2.34 -9.47 6.28
N ILE A 136 2.52 -8.80 7.43
CA ILE A 136 1.44 -8.58 8.40
C ILE A 136 0.27 -7.82 7.75
N LEU A 137 0.56 -6.80 6.95
CA LEU A 137 -0.45 -6.02 6.23
C LEU A 137 -1.26 -6.89 5.26
N VAL A 138 -0.59 -7.73 4.45
CA VAL A 138 -1.24 -8.66 3.52
C VAL A 138 -2.10 -9.71 4.25
N ILE A 139 -1.60 -10.27 5.35
CA ILE A 139 -2.38 -11.19 6.19
C ILE A 139 -3.63 -10.49 6.72
N ASN A 140 -3.52 -9.25 7.21
CA ASN A 140 -4.67 -8.48 7.71
C ASN A 140 -5.67 -8.13 6.61
N ILE A 141 -5.22 -7.80 5.40
CA ILE A 141 -6.09 -7.61 4.23
C ILE A 141 -6.86 -8.91 3.94
N THR A 142 -6.17 -10.04 3.96
CA THR A 142 -6.79 -11.36 3.72
C THR A 142 -7.80 -11.71 4.81
N ILE A 143 -7.44 -11.55 6.09
CA ILE A 143 -8.34 -11.77 7.22
C ILE A 143 -9.56 -10.86 7.12
N ARG A 144 -9.40 -9.59 6.73
CA ARG A 144 -10.54 -8.66 6.52
C ARG A 144 -11.52 -9.19 5.47
N GLN A 145 -11.03 -9.85 4.43
CA GLN A 145 -11.87 -10.37 3.34
C GLN A 145 -12.59 -11.67 3.71
N PHE A 146 -11.94 -12.54 4.49
CA PHE A 146 -12.45 -13.90 4.77
C PHE A 146 -13.02 -14.08 6.19
N CYS A 147 -12.56 -13.33 7.18
CA CYS A 147 -12.88 -13.53 8.59
C CYS A 147 -13.83 -12.43 9.16
N LYS A 148 -14.20 -12.58 10.44
CA LYS A 148 -15.06 -11.63 11.17
C LYS A 148 -14.36 -10.28 11.39
N GLU A 149 -15.17 -9.24 11.59
CA GLU A 149 -14.73 -7.88 11.93
C GLU A 149 -13.82 -7.88 13.16
N VAL A 150 -12.56 -7.50 12.96
CA VAL A 150 -11.63 -7.18 14.05
C VAL A 150 -11.78 -5.70 14.38
N ARG A 151 -12.15 -5.34 15.62
CA ARG A 151 -12.48 -3.95 16.02
C ARG A 151 -11.40 -2.90 15.73
N PHE A 152 -10.13 -3.31 15.59
CA PHE A 152 -8.99 -2.40 15.39
C PHE A 152 -8.28 -2.56 14.05
N TYR A 153 -8.88 -3.25 13.07
CA TYR A 153 -8.20 -3.56 11.81
C TYR A 153 -7.74 -2.31 11.03
N LYS A 154 -8.55 -1.24 11.02
CA LYS A 154 -8.23 0.01 10.32
C LYS A 154 -6.97 0.67 10.90
N LEU A 155 -6.87 0.70 12.23
CA LEU A 155 -5.70 1.23 12.92
C LEU A 155 -4.44 0.42 12.60
N ILE A 156 -4.55 -0.92 12.63
CA ILE A 156 -3.43 -1.83 12.31
C ILE A 156 -2.98 -1.63 10.86
N LEU A 157 -3.91 -1.56 9.90
CA LEU A 157 -3.62 -1.28 8.49
C LEU A 157 -2.84 0.03 8.34
N TYR A 158 -3.29 1.12 8.97
CA TYR A 158 -2.62 2.42 8.87
C TYR A 158 -1.25 2.47 9.56
N LEU A 159 -1.10 1.81 10.71
CA LEU A 159 0.17 1.69 11.40
C LEU A 159 1.17 0.87 10.58
N CYS A 160 0.75 -0.25 10.00
CA CYS A 160 1.61 -1.05 9.14
C CYS A 160 1.97 -0.29 7.86
N ALA A 161 1.00 0.33 7.19
CA ALA A 161 1.22 1.16 6.01
C ALA A 161 2.25 2.27 6.26
N THR A 162 2.06 3.06 7.31
CA THR A 162 2.98 4.14 7.70
C THR A 162 4.34 3.58 8.11
N GLY A 163 4.34 2.50 8.89
CA GLY A 163 5.55 1.83 9.33
C GLY A 163 6.41 1.34 8.17
N ILE A 164 5.79 0.73 7.15
CA ILE A 164 6.48 0.30 5.92
C ILE A 164 7.13 1.50 5.21
N GLN A 165 6.41 2.61 5.03
CA GLN A 165 6.96 3.78 4.35
C GLN A 165 8.14 4.39 5.12
N VAL A 166 8.02 4.51 6.45
CA VAL A 166 9.10 5.04 7.30
C VAL A 166 10.32 4.10 7.27
N THR A 167 10.11 2.81 7.43
CA THR A 167 11.20 1.82 7.47
C THR A 167 11.90 1.63 6.13
N LEU A 168 11.19 1.69 5.00
CA LEU A 168 11.81 1.73 3.67
C LEU A 168 12.54 3.06 3.43
N GLY A 169 12.02 4.17 3.95
CA GLY A 169 12.71 5.46 3.96
C GLY A 169 14.06 5.37 4.70
N TRP A 170 14.08 4.68 5.83
CA TRP A 170 15.32 4.43 6.59
C TRP A 170 16.36 3.59 5.84
N VAL A 171 15.95 2.75 4.89
CA VAL A 171 16.91 2.01 4.07
C VAL A 171 17.74 2.96 3.20
N HIS A 172 17.19 4.11 2.79
CA HIS A 172 17.92 5.10 1.99
C HIS A 172 19.07 5.77 2.77
N LEU A 173 19.05 5.68 4.10
CA LEU A 173 20.14 6.16 4.96
C LEU A 173 21.46 5.40 4.70
N ILE A 174 21.42 4.24 4.03
CA ILE A 174 22.62 3.50 3.62
C ILE A 174 23.60 4.34 2.81
N TRP A 175 23.13 5.44 2.18
CA TRP A 175 24.00 6.39 1.49
C TRP A 175 24.97 7.12 2.42
N TRP A 176 24.62 7.25 3.71
CA TRP A 176 25.47 7.82 4.77
C TRP A 176 26.27 6.75 5.51
N SER A 177 26.42 5.56 4.93
CA SER A 177 27.31 4.54 5.48
C SER A 177 28.76 4.93 5.24
N LYS A 178 29.67 4.51 6.13
CA LYS A 178 31.11 4.76 6.00
C LYS A 178 31.69 4.17 4.71
N GLY A 179 31.02 3.16 4.15
CA GLY A 179 31.35 2.60 2.85
C GLY A 179 31.22 3.63 1.71
N CYS A 180 30.20 4.48 1.76
CA CYS A 180 29.98 5.53 0.77
C CYS A 180 30.76 6.82 1.05
N ASP A 181 31.20 7.04 2.29
CA ASP A 181 32.14 8.12 2.57
C ASP A 181 33.52 7.83 1.94
N PHE A 182 33.91 6.55 1.90
CA PHE A 182 35.20 6.12 1.37
C PHE A 182 35.18 5.84 -0.14
N PHE A 183 34.11 5.24 -0.64
CA PHE A 183 33.93 4.96 -2.06
C PHE A 183 32.86 5.86 -2.65
N TYR A 184 33.05 6.31 -3.89
CA TYR A 184 31.98 7.00 -4.59
C TYR A 184 30.82 6.02 -4.83
N CYS A 185 29.69 6.25 -4.16
CA CYS A 185 28.49 5.44 -4.30
C CYS A 185 27.61 5.96 -5.43
N SER A 186 27.14 5.07 -6.31
CA SER A 186 26.12 5.37 -7.31
C SER A 186 24.91 4.43 -7.17
N TYR A 187 23.76 4.84 -7.71
CA TYR A 187 22.52 4.05 -7.58
C TYR A 187 22.62 2.73 -8.35
N GLY A 188 22.48 1.61 -7.62
CA GLY A 188 22.39 0.27 -8.20
C GLY A 188 20.95 -0.19 -8.44
N GLY A 189 20.83 -1.38 -9.03
CA GLY A 189 19.52 -2.00 -9.30
C GLY A 189 18.69 -2.28 -8.04
N GLY A 190 19.35 -2.56 -6.91
CA GLY A 190 18.66 -2.78 -5.63
C GLY A 190 17.88 -1.56 -5.13
N ILE A 191 18.42 -0.34 -5.30
CA ILE A 191 17.70 0.89 -4.95
C ILE A 191 16.52 1.11 -5.89
N THR A 192 16.64 0.76 -7.17
CA THR A 192 15.50 0.83 -8.11
C THR A 192 14.34 -0.06 -7.63
N PHE A 193 14.62 -1.30 -7.21
CA PHE A 193 13.60 -2.18 -6.64
C PHE A 193 13.00 -1.64 -5.35
N LEU A 194 13.82 -1.00 -4.49
CA LEU A 194 13.36 -0.36 -3.26
C LEU A 194 12.40 0.81 -3.53
N ILE A 195 12.72 1.67 -4.51
CA ILE A 195 11.86 2.79 -4.93
C ILE A 195 10.55 2.28 -5.51
N LEU A 196 10.60 1.26 -6.37
CA LEU A 196 9.39 0.64 -6.92
C LEU A 196 8.54 0.02 -5.79
N SER A 197 9.16 -0.66 -4.83
CA SER A 197 8.48 -1.18 -3.64
C SER A 197 7.76 -0.06 -2.86
N HIS A 198 8.41 1.09 -2.65
CA HIS A 198 7.77 2.27 -2.04
C HIS A 198 6.50 2.70 -2.78
N ILE A 199 6.58 2.83 -4.11
CA ILE A 199 5.47 3.26 -4.96
C ILE A 199 4.31 2.25 -4.86
N PHE A 200 4.59 0.96 -4.97
CA PHE A 200 3.56 -0.07 -4.87
C PHE A 200 2.92 -0.12 -3.49
N TRP A 201 3.71 0.03 -2.42
CA TRP A 201 3.16 0.16 -1.07
C TRP A 201 2.29 1.41 -0.94
N PHE A 202 2.73 2.54 -1.48
CA PHE A 202 1.98 3.79 -1.41
C PHE A 202 0.63 3.67 -2.12
N VAL A 203 0.62 3.11 -3.34
CA VAL A 203 -0.60 2.83 -4.11
C VAL A 203 -1.50 1.88 -3.34
N ALA A 204 -0.97 0.76 -2.82
CA ALA A 204 -1.73 -0.17 -2.00
C ALA A 204 -2.38 0.55 -0.79
N CYS A 205 -1.64 1.43 -0.11
CA CYS A 205 -2.15 2.20 1.02
C CYS A 205 -3.31 3.13 0.62
N LEU A 206 -3.20 3.84 -0.50
CA LEU A 206 -4.29 4.69 -1.00
C LEU A 206 -5.55 3.87 -1.30
N PHE A 207 -5.40 2.72 -1.95
CA PHE A 207 -6.54 1.89 -2.34
C PHE A 207 -7.19 1.12 -1.17
N THR A 208 -6.51 0.94 -0.03
CA THR A 208 -7.12 0.29 1.16
C THR A 208 -8.37 1.00 1.67
N ARG A 209 -8.48 2.32 1.42
CA ARG A 209 -9.64 3.14 1.76
C ARG A 209 -10.87 2.85 0.90
N TYR A 210 -10.66 2.38 -0.32
CA TYR A 210 -11.73 2.09 -1.30
C TYR A 210 -12.13 0.61 -1.31
N MET A 211 -11.49 -0.23 -0.49
CA MET A 211 -11.89 -1.63 -0.33
C MET A 211 -13.32 -1.77 0.18
N ARG A 212 -14.00 -2.83 -0.27
CA ARG A 212 -15.35 -3.14 0.20
C ARG A 212 -15.34 -3.34 1.73
N PRO A 213 -16.41 -2.94 2.43
CA PRO A 213 -16.63 -3.35 3.82
C PRO A 213 -16.69 -4.87 3.93
N SER A 214 -16.32 -5.45 5.07
CA SER A 214 -16.27 -6.92 5.24
C SER A 214 -17.65 -7.56 5.04
N LYS A 215 -17.71 -8.87 4.74
CA LYS A 215 -19.00 -9.59 4.60
C LYS A 215 -19.90 -9.45 5.82
N VAL A 216 -19.31 -9.42 7.02
CA VAL A 216 -20.03 -9.27 8.28
C VAL A 216 -20.53 -7.84 8.43
N GLU A 217 -19.71 -6.84 8.09
CA GLU A 217 -20.08 -5.43 8.06
C GLU A 217 -21.27 -5.21 7.11
N ARG A 218 -21.29 -5.83 5.93
CA ARG A 218 -22.42 -5.76 4.99
C ARG A 218 -23.72 -6.35 5.56
N LYS A 219 -23.64 -7.48 6.26
CA LYS A 219 -24.80 -8.08 6.94
C LYS A 219 -25.29 -7.21 8.09
N ASN A 220 -24.36 -6.69 8.89
CA ASN A 220 -24.65 -5.80 10.00
C ASN A 220 -25.22 -4.48 9.50
N VAL A 221 -24.76 -3.93 8.37
CA VAL A 221 -25.30 -2.72 7.75
C VAL A 221 -26.71 -2.97 7.23
N ALA A 222 -27.01 -4.11 6.59
CA ALA A 222 -28.36 -4.46 6.16
C ALA A 222 -29.33 -4.57 7.36
N LEU A 223 -28.91 -5.24 8.43
CA LEU A 223 -29.65 -5.31 9.69
C LEU A 223 -29.75 -3.94 10.38
N SER A 224 -28.68 -3.12 10.26
CA SER A 224 -28.63 -1.77 10.77
C SER A 224 -29.55 -0.87 9.98
N HIS A 225 -29.74 -1.04 8.67
CA HIS A 225 -30.61 -0.21 7.84
C HIS A 225 -32.07 -0.39 8.27
N TYR A 226 -32.44 -1.62 8.62
CA TYR A 226 -33.71 -1.95 9.25
C TYR A 226 -33.89 -1.29 10.63
N THR A 227 -32.83 -1.22 11.44
CA THR A 227 -32.84 -0.56 12.76
C THR A 227 -32.49 0.94 12.74
N SER A 228 -31.98 1.47 11.63
CA SER A 228 -31.57 2.87 11.47
C SER A 228 -32.61 3.72 10.77
N GLN A 229 -33.61 3.13 10.13
CA GLN A 229 -34.91 3.79 10.05
C GLN A 229 -35.50 4.09 11.43
N LEU A 230 -35.26 3.23 12.44
CA LEU A 230 -35.58 3.52 13.84
C LEU A 230 -34.60 4.51 14.51
N ARG A 231 -33.30 4.46 14.19
CA ARG A 231 -32.26 5.34 14.78
C ARG A 231 -32.09 6.69 14.08
N LEU A 232 -32.66 6.93 12.90
CA LEU A 232 -32.71 8.26 12.28
C LEU A 232 -33.48 9.26 13.17
N GLN A 233 -34.40 8.78 14.02
CA GLN A 233 -35.00 9.59 15.10
C GLN A 233 -34.05 9.89 16.27
N LEU A 234 -32.93 9.18 16.40
CA LEU A 234 -31.95 9.35 17.50
C LEU A 234 -30.64 10.03 17.06
N LYS A 235 -30.32 10.04 15.76
CA LYS A 235 -29.00 10.42 15.22
C LYS A 235 -28.77 11.92 14.99
N GLU A 236 -29.76 12.79 15.13
CA GLU A 236 -29.53 14.25 15.21
C GLU A 236 -28.59 14.61 16.38
N ARG A 237 -28.45 13.74 17.39
CA ARG A 237 -27.53 13.95 18.53
C ARG A 237 -26.07 13.51 18.27
N GLN A 238 -25.76 12.76 17.20
CA GLN A 238 -24.44 12.12 17.03
C GLN A 238 -23.53 12.79 15.98
N LYS A 239 -23.93 13.95 15.47
CA LYS A 239 -23.20 14.81 14.52
C LYS A 239 -21.87 15.39 15.06
N ARG A 240 -21.42 14.94 16.24
CA ARG A 240 -20.25 15.47 16.98
C ARG A 240 -18.98 14.62 16.89
N TYR A 241 -18.96 13.51 16.15
CA TYR A 241 -17.81 12.58 16.11
C TYR A 241 -17.12 12.45 14.74
N GLU A 242 -17.51 13.20 13.70
CA GLU A 242 -17.04 12.98 12.32
C GLU A 242 -15.92 13.93 11.81
N MET A 243 -15.27 14.73 12.65
CA MET A 243 -14.22 15.66 12.19
C MET A 243 -12.77 15.37 12.62
N GLU A 244 -12.45 14.16 13.13
CA GLU A 244 -11.14 13.96 13.79
C GLU A 244 -10.08 13.13 13.04
N TYR A 245 -10.35 12.56 11.86
CA TYR A 245 -9.37 11.68 11.18
C TYR A 245 -8.88 12.16 9.82
N LEU A 246 -9.24 13.38 9.40
CA LEU A 246 -8.69 14.00 8.19
C LEU A 246 -7.30 14.67 8.38
N PRO A 247 -6.89 15.21 9.55
CA PRO A 247 -5.61 15.92 9.65
C PRO A 247 -4.38 15.01 9.83
N VAL A 248 -4.53 13.76 10.29
CA VAL A 248 -3.37 12.89 10.58
C VAL A 248 -2.63 12.47 9.31
N GLY A 249 -3.36 12.21 8.21
CA GLY A 249 -2.75 11.84 6.93
C GLY A 249 -2.02 13.00 6.24
N VAL A 250 -2.54 14.22 6.37
CA VAL A 250 -1.94 15.43 5.77
C VAL A 250 -0.73 15.90 6.59
N SER A 251 -0.81 15.88 7.93
CA SER A 251 0.33 16.21 8.79
C SER A 251 1.51 15.25 8.61
N LEU A 252 1.28 13.96 8.36
CA LEU A 252 2.37 13.01 8.13
C LEU A 252 3.04 13.18 6.77
N LEU A 253 2.26 13.48 5.71
CA LEU A 253 2.82 13.84 4.40
C LEU A 253 3.69 15.11 4.49
N ILE A 254 3.24 16.11 5.25
CA ILE A 254 4.00 17.33 5.52
C ILE A 254 5.26 17.01 6.33
N MET A 255 5.18 16.17 7.37
CA MET A 255 6.35 15.78 8.16
C MET A 255 7.38 14.98 7.36
N SER A 256 6.95 14.05 6.50
CA SER A 256 7.86 13.33 5.60
C SER A 256 8.53 14.26 4.58
N LEU A 257 7.79 15.24 4.04
CA LEU A 257 8.33 16.25 3.13
C LEU A 257 9.31 17.19 3.86
N LEU A 258 9.00 17.59 5.09
CA LEU A 258 9.85 18.46 5.91
C LEU A 258 11.14 17.76 6.33
N ILE A 259 11.09 16.46 6.69
CA ILE A 259 12.30 15.68 6.96
C ILE A 259 13.15 15.58 5.70
N PHE A 260 12.55 15.31 4.54
CA PHE A 260 13.27 15.27 3.27
C PHE A 260 13.94 16.61 2.91
N LEU A 261 13.24 17.73 3.11
CA LEU A 261 13.78 19.07 2.86
C LEU A 261 14.84 19.48 3.89
N ALA A 262 14.68 19.12 5.16
CA ALA A 262 15.69 19.37 6.19
C ALA A 262 16.99 18.61 5.92
N LEU A 263 16.88 17.34 5.50
CA LEU A 263 18.04 16.55 5.10
C LEU A 263 18.73 17.11 3.86
N ARG A 264 17.97 17.71 2.92
CA ARG A 264 18.55 18.39 1.76
C ARG A 264 19.33 19.65 2.14
N ASN A 265 18.82 20.47 3.05
CA ASN A 265 19.47 21.74 3.43
C ASN A 265 20.78 21.53 4.19
N ILE A 266 20.87 20.51 5.05
CA ILE A 266 22.12 20.16 5.75
C ILE A 266 23.23 19.84 4.74
N ASN A 267 22.86 19.31 3.58
CA ASN A 267 23.80 18.90 2.54
C ASN A 267 24.33 20.06 1.68
N GLU A 268 23.70 21.25 1.72
CA GLU A 268 24.18 22.43 0.98
C GLU A 268 25.14 23.31 1.81
N ASP A 269 25.17 23.15 3.15
CA ASP A 269 26.07 23.90 4.04
C ASP A 269 27.45 23.23 4.23
N GLU A 270 27.64 21.97 3.86
CA GLU A 270 28.96 21.31 3.90
C GLU A 270 29.82 21.55 2.65
N ASP A 271 29.22 22.06 1.56
CA ASP A 271 29.91 22.36 0.29
C ASP A 271 30.33 23.85 0.14
N ALA A 272 30.09 24.68 1.17
CA ALA A 272 30.42 26.11 1.21
C ALA A 272 31.56 26.44 2.20
#